data_AF-A0A914UAS2-F1
#
_entry.id   AF-A0A914UAS2-F1
#
_cell.length_a   1.000
_cell.length_b   1.000
_cell.length_c   1.000
_cell.angle_alpha   90.00
_cell.angle_beta   90.00
_cell.angle_gamma   90.00
#
_symmetry.space_group_name_H-M   'P 1'
#
loop_
_entity.id
_entity.type
_entity.pdbx_description
1 polymer ?
#
loop_
_entity_poly.entity_id
_entity_poly.type
_entity_poly.pdbx_seq_one_letter_code
_entity_poly.pdbx_strand_id
1 'polypeptide(L)'
;CADHFGRYILIITVFGDHCEIHYRIGKYRGKKTGSTVYAIEGHRRSFRTIGILLKYYTNEAQYLPNKLRCGYSLIKPMDRLSFYYPSRMIKQVGIIGEGNFCQVQKVEQVGPENEERVAAMKACHVTNELKGTQAGRNACIEILHEARILAGFINYTYITMFYGICFDEPIPKLIMELCPYGSVESYITNKDVKITMAEKILIAHDIACGMQH
;
A
#
# COMPACT_ATOMS: atom_id res chain seq x y z
N CYS A 1 -0.54 16.50 -6.74
CA CYS A 1 -1.47 15.37 -6.81
C CYS A 1 -2.81 15.87 -7.32
N ALA A 2 -3.02 15.81 -8.63
CA ALA A 2 -4.32 16.11 -9.23
C ALA A 2 -5.16 14.83 -9.18
N ASP A 3 -6.34 14.93 -8.58
CA ASP A 3 -7.25 13.81 -8.32
C ASP A 3 -8.38 13.84 -9.33
N HIS A 4 -8.48 12.77 -10.11
CA HIS A 4 -9.65 12.41 -10.90
C HIS A 4 -10.48 11.41 -10.06
N PHE A 5 -11.63 11.88 -9.57
CA PHE A 5 -12.76 11.13 -8.99
C PHE A 5 -12.67 10.63 -7.52
N GLY A 6 -13.28 11.40 -6.61
CA GLY A 6 -13.89 10.90 -5.37
C GLY A 6 -13.63 11.78 -4.14
N ARG A 7 -14.66 12.08 -3.33
CA ARG A 7 -14.55 12.89 -2.10
C ARG A 7 -13.66 12.20 -1.06
N TYR A 8 -12.35 12.44 -1.09
CA TYR A 8 -11.46 11.96 -0.05
C TYR A 8 -11.67 12.76 1.25
N ILE A 9 -11.72 12.05 2.37
CA ILE A 9 -11.67 12.65 3.71
C ILE A 9 -10.22 12.54 4.18
N LEU A 10 -9.62 13.67 4.50
CA LEU A 10 -8.29 13.71 5.07
C LEU A 10 -8.41 13.51 6.58
N ILE A 11 -7.56 12.67 7.14
CA ILE A 11 -7.56 12.35 8.58
C ILE A 11 -6.14 12.52 9.10
N ILE A 12 -6.00 13.17 10.25
CA ILE A 12 -4.79 13.10 11.08
C ILE A 12 -5.07 12.05 12.14
N THR A 13 -4.32 10.96 12.12
CA THR A 13 -4.30 9.99 13.20
C THR A 13 -3.15 10.33 14.14
N VAL A 14 -3.45 10.42 15.44
CA VAL A 14 -2.47 10.67 16.50
C VAL A 14 -2.43 9.45 17.40
N PHE A 15 -1.23 8.93 17.59
CA PHE A 15 -0.95 7.84 18.52
C PHE A 15 -0.39 8.43 19.83
N GLY A 16 -1.08 8.20 20.93
CA GLY A 16 -0.56 8.43 22.29
C GLY A 16 -0.38 7.10 23.03
N ASP A 17 0.20 7.13 24.23
CA ASP A 17 0.64 5.95 24.99
C ASP A 17 -0.42 4.83 25.08
N HIS A 18 -1.70 5.18 25.13
CA HIS A 18 -2.81 4.22 25.25
C HIS A 18 -4.02 4.56 24.36
N CYS A 19 -3.88 5.46 23.40
CA CYS A 19 -5.03 5.84 22.56
C CYS A 19 -4.64 6.24 21.13
N GLU A 20 -5.54 5.94 20.21
CA GLU A 20 -5.50 6.41 18.83
C GLU A 20 -6.66 7.37 18.62
N ILE A 21 -6.36 8.56 18.09
CA ILE A 21 -7.37 9.61 17.88
C ILE A 21 -7.32 10.09 16.44
N HIS A 22 -8.50 10.22 15.84
CA HIS A 22 -8.68 10.63 14.46
C HIS A 22 -9.30 12.03 14.38
N TYR A 23 -8.59 12.95 13.74
CA TYR A 23 -9.08 14.29 13.41
C TYR A 23 -9.38 14.37 11.94
N ARG A 24 -10.64 14.65 11.58
CA ARG A 24 -11.02 14.94 10.20
C ARG A 24 -10.54 16.33 9.81
N ILE A 25 -9.90 16.44 8.65
CA ILE A 25 -9.55 17.72 8.03
C ILE A 25 -10.60 18.02 6.96
N GLY A 26 -11.36 19.09 7.18
CA GLY A 26 -12.29 19.62 6.20
C GLY A 26 -11.60 20.50 5.17
N LYS A 27 -12.10 20.45 3.94
CA LYS A 27 -11.73 21.33 2.82
C LYS A 27 -12.85 22.36 2.63
N TYR A 28 -12.55 23.63 2.83
CA TYR A 28 -13.52 24.72 2.80
C TYR A 28 -13.14 25.79 1.77
N ARG A 29 -14.10 26.65 1.44
CA ARG A 29 -13.85 27.85 0.63
C ARG A 29 -13.66 29.05 1.57
N GLY A 30 -12.51 29.71 1.48
CA GLY A 30 -12.13 30.81 2.36
C GLY A 30 -13.03 32.03 2.16
N LYS A 31 -13.65 32.51 3.23
CA LYS A 31 -14.63 33.62 3.19
C LYS A 31 -14.07 34.93 2.63
N LYS A 32 -12.78 35.21 2.84
CA LYS A 32 -12.13 36.48 2.43
C LYS A 32 -11.45 36.42 1.06
N THR A 33 -10.96 35.24 0.66
CA THR A 33 -10.11 35.11 -0.53
C THR A 33 -10.74 34.26 -1.63
N GLY A 34 -11.87 33.59 -1.35
CA GLY A 34 -12.50 32.63 -2.26
C GLY A 34 -11.69 31.35 -2.52
N SER A 35 -10.47 31.27 -1.97
CA SER A 35 -9.50 30.19 -2.17
C SER A 35 -9.84 28.96 -1.33
N THR A 36 -9.38 27.78 -1.75
CA THR A 36 -9.44 26.56 -0.92
C THR A 36 -8.61 26.72 0.35
N VAL A 37 -9.18 26.36 1.49
CA VAL A 37 -8.52 26.30 2.79
C VAL A 37 -8.83 24.98 3.51
N TYR A 38 -7.97 24.60 4.44
CA TYR A 38 -8.04 23.36 5.21
C TYR A 38 -8.14 23.68 6.70
N ALA A 39 -8.98 22.96 7.43
CA ALA A 39 -9.11 23.11 8.87
C ALA A 39 -9.49 21.76 9.50
N ILE A 40 -9.15 21.56 10.76
CA ILE A 40 -9.70 20.46 11.55
C ILE A 40 -11.21 20.72 11.71
N GLU A 41 -12.04 19.73 11.41
CA GLU A 41 -13.50 19.87 11.50
C GLU A 41 -13.91 20.32 12.91
N GLY A 42 -14.81 21.30 12.98
CA GLY A 42 -15.23 21.90 14.26
C GLY A 42 -14.33 23.03 14.78
N HIS A 43 -13.21 23.35 14.09
CA HIS A 43 -12.29 24.41 14.51
C HIS A 43 -12.30 25.64 13.62
N ARG A 44 -12.12 26.80 14.27
CA ARG A 44 -12.21 28.13 13.62
C ARG A 44 -10.99 28.44 12.75
N ARG A 45 -9.82 27.88 13.05
CA ARG A 45 -8.57 28.22 12.38
C ARG A 45 -8.43 27.40 11.10
N SER A 46 -8.14 28.08 9.99
CA SER A 46 -7.98 27.46 8.67
C SER A 46 -6.66 27.90 8.02
N PHE A 47 -6.16 27.06 7.14
CA PHE A 47 -4.82 27.15 6.56
C PHE A 47 -4.88 26.94 5.04
N ARG A 48 -3.94 27.52 4.30
CA ARG A 48 -3.93 27.43 2.82
C ARG A 48 -3.53 26.05 2.30
N THR A 49 -2.73 25.31 3.07
CA THR A 49 -2.28 23.95 2.74
C THR A 49 -2.28 23.08 3.99
N ILE A 50 -2.36 21.76 3.79
CA ILE A 50 -2.23 20.77 4.89
C ILE A 50 -0.86 20.88 5.55
N GLY A 51 0.21 21.11 4.77
CA GLY A 51 1.56 21.27 5.31
C GLY A 51 1.66 22.44 6.31
N ILE A 52 1.00 23.56 6.04
CA ILE A 52 0.95 24.70 6.97
C ILE A 52 0.13 24.35 8.22
N LEU A 53 -1.00 23.64 8.06
CA LEU A 53 -1.81 23.14 9.19
C LEU A 53 -0.97 22.24 10.10
N LEU A 54 -0.25 21.27 9.54
CA LEU A 54 0.58 20.36 10.32
C LEU A 54 1.72 21.10 11.03
N LYS A 55 2.40 22.02 10.34
CA LYS A 55 3.46 22.84 10.93
C LYS A 55 2.97 23.65 12.13
N TYR A 56 1.77 24.23 12.05
CA TYR A 56 1.15 24.98 13.14
C TYR A 56 0.96 24.12 14.40
N TYR A 57 0.37 22.93 14.27
CA TYR A 57 0.11 22.02 15.40
C TYR A 57 1.35 21.23 15.87
N THR A 58 2.46 21.30 15.12
CA THR A 58 3.73 20.67 15.50
C THR A 58 4.65 21.67 16.24
N ASN A 59 4.74 22.91 15.77
CA ASN A 59 5.80 23.84 16.21
C ASN A 59 5.32 24.94 17.16
N GLU A 60 4.04 25.32 17.17
CA GLU A 60 3.57 26.51 17.91
C GLU A 60 3.15 26.21 19.36
N ALA A 61 3.48 25.05 19.91
CA ALA A 61 2.97 24.55 21.21
C ALA A 61 1.42 24.56 21.28
N GLN A 62 0.78 24.45 20.12
CA GLN A 62 -0.66 24.49 19.97
C GLN A 62 -1.19 23.07 20.01
N TYR A 63 -2.11 22.82 20.92
CA TYR A 63 -2.75 21.53 21.00
C TYR A 63 -3.71 21.33 19.84
N LEU A 64 -3.72 20.11 19.32
CA LEU A 64 -4.81 19.63 18.51
C LEU A 64 -6.10 19.77 19.31
N PRO A 65 -7.15 20.20 18.64
CA PRO A 65 -8.32 20.60 19.38
C PRO A 65 -9.05 19.39 19.93
N ASN A 66 -9.32 19.37 21.24
CA ASN A 66 -9.95 18.23 21.89
C ASN A 66 -11.19 18.67 22.67
N LYS A 67 -12.21 17.80 22.72
CA LYS A 67 -13.37 17.98 23.62
C LYS A 67 -12.99 17.70 25.08
N LEU A 68 -11.95 16.90 25.31
CA LEU A 68 -11.39 16.61 26.63
C LEU A 68 -10.29 17.64 26.99
N ARG A 69 -10.19 18.00 28.27
CA ARG A 69 -9.38 19.14 28.77
C ARG A 69 -7.86 19.02 28.54
N CYS A 70 -7.36 17.85 28.13
CA CYS A 70 -5.99 17.65 27.69
C CYS A 70 -5.93 17.62 26.15
N GLY A 71 -5.31 18.63 25.56
CA GLY A 71 -5.06 18.66 24.13
C GLY A 71 -3.85 17.79 23.77
N TYR A 72 -3.81 17.27 22.53
CA TYR A 72 -2.67 16.47 22.04
C TYR A 72 -1.75 17.35 21.19
N SER A 73 -0.45 17.30 21.40
CA SER A 73 0.52 17.99 20.53
C SER A 73 1.06 17.02 19.48
N LEU A 74 1.23 17.49 18.24
CA LEU A 74 1.96 16.71 17.25
C LEU A 74 3.45 16.81 17.56
N ILE A 75 4.09 15.67 17.84
CA ILE A 75 5.51 15.65 18.22
C ILE A 75 6.38 15.30 17.01
N LYS A 76 6.04 14.22 16.30
CA LYS A 76 6.81 13.70 15.16
C LYS A 76 5.84 13.14 14.11
N PRO A 77 6.04 13.44 12.81
CA PRO A 77 5.35 12.71 11.76
C PRO A 77 5.81 11.25 11.72
N MET A 78 4.91 10.34 11.34
CA MET A 78 5.30 8.96 11.01
C MET A 78 6.03 8.99 9.66
N ASP A 79 7.24 8.45 9.64
CA ASP A 79 8.05 8.35 8.42
C ASP A 79 7.36 7.40 7.43
N ARG A 80 7.45 7.73 6.14
CA ARG A 80 6.90 6.87 5.10
C ARG A 80 7.68 5.55 5.09
N LEU A 81 6.96 4.43 5.01
CA LEU A 81 7.56 3.10 4.94
C LEU A 81 8.49 3.01 3.71
N SER A 82 9.69 2.48 3.91
CA SER A 82 10.71 2.35 2.84
C SER A 82 10.24 1.44 1.69
N PHE A 83 9.35 0.50 2.00
CA PHE A 83 8.74 -0.43 1.04
C PHE A 83 7.43 0.09 0.44
N TYR A 84 7.09 1.37 0.62
CA TYR A 84 5.98 1.97 -0.10
C TYR A 84 6.37 2.31 -1.54
N TYR A 85 5.52 1.88 -2.46
CA TYR A 85 5.60 2.27 -3.86
C TYR A 85 4.38 3.10 -4.26
N PRO A 86 4.55 4.31 -4.80
CA PRO A 86 3.44 5.07 -5.34
C PRO A 86 2.85 4.36 -6.56
N SER A 87 1.52 4.20 -6.61
CA SER A 87 0.85 3.62 -7.78
C SER A 87 1.20 4.31 -9.09
N ARG A 88 1.43 5.63 -9.07
CA ARG A 88 1.82 6.41 -10.26
C ARG A 88 3.19 6.04 -10.86
N MET A 89 4.04 5.33 -10.10
CA MET A 89 5.36 4.88 -10.56
C MET A 89 5.31 3.47 -11.14
N ILE A 90 4.13 2.83 -11.15
CA ILE A 90 3.94 1.49 -11.67
C ILE A 90 3.37 1.59 -13.08
N LYS A 91 4.09 1.00 -14.03
CA LYS A 91 3.60 0.81 -15.39
C LYS A 91 3.16 -0.64 -15.54
N GLN A 92 1.86 -0.84 -15.73
CA GLN A 92 1.31 -2.16 -16.02
C GLN A 92 1.68 -2.56 -17.45
N VAL A 93 2.22 -3.77 -17.61
CA VAL A 93 2.62 -4.32 -18.91
C VAL A 93 1.57 -5.31 -19.41
N GLY A 94 1.10 -6.20 -18.54
CA GLY A 94 0.10 -7.21 -18.91
C GLY A 94 -0.23 -8.17 -17.78
N ILE A 95 -1.30 -8.93 -17.95
CA ILE A 95 -1.75 -9.94 -16.99
C ILE A 95 -0.92 -11.20 -17.19
N ILE A 96 -0.39 -11.77 -16.10
CA ILE A 96 0.43 -12.98 -16.11
C ILE A 96 -0.18 -14.13 -15.30
N GLY A 97 -1.18 -13.84 -14.48
CA GLY A 97 -1.93 -14.84 -13.75
C GLY A 97 -3.26 -14.27 -13.28
N GLU A 98 -4.28 -15.10 -13.25
CA GLU A 98 -5.60 -14.71 -12.78
C GLU A 98 -6.19 -15.84 -11.96
N GLY A 99 -6.53 -15.53 -10.72
CA GLY A 99 -7.29 -16.41 -9.84
C GLY A 99 -8.67 -15.84 -9.58
N ASN A 100 -9.47 -16.56 -8.78
CA ASN A 100 -10.85 -16.19 -8.46
C ASN A 100 -11.00 -14.81 -7.80
N PHE A 101 -10.00 -14.38 -7.01
CA PHE A 101 -10.09 -13.17 -6.18
C PHE A 101 -9.04 -12.11 -6.53
N CYS A 102 -7.96 -12.51 -7.19
CA CYS A 102 -6.85 -11.63 -7.50
C CYS A 102 -6.36 -11.88 -8.91
N GLN A 103 -5.81 -10.81 -9.49
CA GLN A 103 -5.03 -10.85 -10.70
C GLN A 103 -3.57 -10.54 -10.37
N VAL A 104 -2.67 -11.20 -11.07
CA VAL A 104 -1.23 -10.92 -11.05
C VAL A 104 -0.87 -10.31 -12.40
N GLN A 105 -0.27 -9.13 -12.36
CA GLN A 105 0.15 -8.39 -13.53
C GLN A 105 1.67 -8.26 -13.55
N LYS A 106 2.27 -8.43 -14.72
CA LYS A 106 3.64 -7.97 -14.96
C LYS A 106 3.62 -6.45 -14.96
N VAL A 107 4.53 -5.88 -14.19
CA VAL A 107 4.72 -4.45 -14.10
C VAL A 107 6.18 -4.11 -14.32
N GLU A 108 6.40 -2.93 -14.91
CA GLU A 108 7.69 -2.26 -14.92
C GLU A 108 7.64 -1.21 -13.81
N GLN A 109 8.64 -1.23 -12.95
CA GLN A 109 8.72 -0.28 -11.85
C GLN A 109 10.11 0.29 -11.71
N VAL A 110 10.11 1.61 -11.64
CA VAL A 110 11.22 2.52 -11.40
C VAL A 110 11.42 2.59 -9.88
N GLY A 111 12.54 2.10 -9.35
CA GLY A 111 12.87 2.05 -7.91
C GLY A 111 13.06 3.44 -7.26
N PRO A 112 13.43 3.52 -5.97
CA PRO A 112 13.68 4.78 -5.26
C PRO A 112 14.74 5.69 -5.92
N GLU A 113 15.44 5.22 -6.96
CA GLU A 113 16.47 5.94 -7.71
C GLU A 113 16.43 5.69 -9.24
N ASN A 114 15.25 5.74 -9.86
CA ASN A 114 15.12 5.49 -11.31
C ASN A 114 15.46 4.06 -11.79
N GLU A 115 15.56 3.09 -10.89
CA GLU A 115 15.95 1.71 -11.22
C GLU A 115 14.81 0.98 -11.95
N GLU A 116 14.92 0.77 -13.26
CA GLU A 116 13.94 -0.01 -14.01
C GLU A 116 14.03 -1.49 -13.64
N ARG A 117 13.08 -1.95 -12.84
CA ARG A 117 12.91 -3.35 -12.44
C ARG A 117 11.59 -3.89 -12.98
N VAL A 118 11.65 -5.10 -13.52
CA VAL A 118 10.45 -5.87 -13.86
C VAL A 118 10.00 -6.64 -12.61
N ALA A 119 8.71 -6.54 -12.28
CA ALA A 119 8.13 -7.17 -11.10
C ALA A 119 6.75 -7.78 -11.41
N ALA A 120 6.23 -8.54 -10.45
CA ALA A 120 4.85 -8.98 -10.41
C ALA A 120 4.07 -8.12 -9.41
N MET A 121 2.86 -7.71 -9.79
CA MET A 121 1.94 -6.98 -8.93
C MET A 121 0.67 -7.81 -8.74
N LYS A 122 0.36 -8.16 -7.50
CA LYS A 122 -0.90 -8.80 -7.13
C LYS A 122 -1.92 -7.75 -6.71
N ALA A 123 -3.09 -7.77 -7.35
CA ALA A 123 -4.20 -6.88 -7.09
C ALA A 123 -5.51 -7.68 -7.01
N CYS A 124 -6.35 -7.39 -6.01
CA CYS A 124 -7.66 -8.01 -5.91
C CYS A 124 -8.61 -7.49 -7.01
N HIS A 125 -9.52 -8.36 -7.46
CA HIS A 125 -10.64 -8.03 -8.35
C HIS A 125 -11.69 -7.20 -7.60
N VAL A 126 -11.36 -5.95 -7.28
CA VAL A 126 -12.28 -5.08 -6.53
C VAL A 126 -12.89 -4.07 -7.49
N THR A 127 -14.17 -4.28 -7.80
CA THR A 127 -14.99 -3.31 -8.51
C THR A 127 -15.21 -2.06 -7.65
N ASN A 128 -15.61 -0.95 -8.26
CA ASN A 128 -15.95 0.27 -7.51
C ASN A 128 -17.05 0.03 -6.45
N GLU A 129 -17.89 -1.00 -6.64
CA GLU A 129 -19.00 -1.38 -5.75
C GLU A 129 -18.53 -2.03 -4.45
N LEU A 130 -17.36 -2.67 -4.45
CA LEU A 130 -16.81 -3.37 -3.29
C LEU A 130 -16.05 -2.42 -2.35
N LYS A 131 -15.77 -1.18 -2.78
CA LYS A 131 -15.06 -0.17 -1.96
C LYS A 131 -15.89 0.21 -0.73
N GLY A 132 -15.28 0.13 0.45
CA GLY A 132 -15.93 0.46 1.73
C GLY A 132 -16.90 -0.61 2.24
N THR A 133 -17.06 -1.72 1.53
CA THR A 133 -17.86 -2.88 1.97
C THR A 133 -17.03 -3.82 2.86
N GLN A 134 -17.68 -4.80 3.49
CA GLN A 134 -16.96 -5.87 4.21
C GLN A 134 -16.03 -6.67 3.28
N ALA A 135 -16.48 -6.97 2.06
CA ALA A 135 -15.68 -7.72 1.10
C ALA A 135 -14.42 -6.94 0.68
N GLY A 136 -14.54 -5.63 0.44
CA GLY A 136 -13.37 -4.77 0.17
C GLY A 136 -12.40 -4.71 1.36
N ARG A 137 -12.91 -4.66 2.59
CA ARG A 137 -12.06 -4.72 3.80
C ARG A 137 -11.32 -6.05 3.91
N ASN A 138 -12.00 -7.17 3.64
CA ASN A 138 -11.38 -8.50 3.65
C ASN A 138 -10.28 -8.59 2.59
N ALA A 139 -10.51 -8.10 1.38
CA ALA A 139 -9.50 -8.04 0.31
C ALA A 139 -8.26 -7.25 0.74
N CYS A 140 -8.44 -6.09 1.41
CA CYS A 140 -7.31 -5.35 1.98
C CYS A 140 -6.53 -6.17 3.01
N ILE A 141 -7.24 -6.83 3.92
CA ILE A 141 -6.62 -7.64 4.99
C ILE A 141 -5.82 -8.79 4.38
N GLU A 142 -6.34 -9.48 3.37
CA GLU A 142 -5.65 -10.59 2.71
C GLU A 142 -4.34 -10.16 2.05
N ILE A 143 -4.36 -9.07 1.27
CA ILE A 143 -3.14 -8.54 0.64
C ILE A 143 -2.13 -8.06 1.69
N LEU A 144 -2.58 -7.35 2.73
CA LEU A 144 -1.70 -6.90 3.81
C LEU A 144 -1.13 -8.06 4.62
N HIS A 145 -1.91 -9.11 4.82
CA HIS A 145 -1.48 -10.32 5.51
C HIS A 145 -0.38 -11.04 4.73
N GLU A 146 -0.57 -11.22 3.43
CA GLU A 146 0.44 -11.80 2.53
C GLU A 146 1.71 -10.94 2.47
N ALA A 147 1.57 -9.62 2.33
CA ALA A 147 2.69 -8.69 2.37
C ALA A 147 3.49 -8.80 3.68
N ARG A 148 2.80 -8.92 4.82
CA ARG A 148 3.42 -9.09 6.13
C ARG A 148 4.17 -10.41 6.24
N ILE A 149 3.63 -11.49 5.70
CA ILE A 149 4.31 -12.80 5.67
C ILE A 149 5.57 -12.69 4.84
N LEU A 150 5.49 -12.23 3.59
CA LEU A 150 6.65 -12.15 2.69
C LEU A 150 7.72 -11.18 3.22
N ALA A 151 7.32 -10.10 3.89
CA ALA A 151 8.25 -9.19 4.56
C ALA A 151 9.01 -9.85 5.74
N GLY A 152 8.52 -10.96 6.29
CA GLY A 152 9.25 -11.77 7.27
C GLY A 152 10.33 -12.66 6.64
N PHE A 153 10.25 -12.92 5.33
CA PHE A 153 11.13 -13.80 4.57
C PHE A 153 12.02 -13.03 3.58
N ILE A 154 12.44 -11.82 3.95
CA ILE A 154 13.37 -11.04 3.12
C ILE A 154 14.70 -11.79 3.00
N ASN A 155 15.21 -11.94 1.78
CA ASN A 155 16.46 -12.63 1.42
C ASN A 155 16.47 -14.16 1.57
N TYR A 156 15.30 -14.82 1.60
CA TYR A 156 15.23 -16.29 1.54
C TYR A 156 15.12 -16.77 0.10
N THR A 157 16.12 -17.53 -0.37
CA THR A 157 16.28 -17.95 -1.78
C THR A 157 15.07 -18.69 -2.37
N TYR A 158 14.34 -19.47 -1.56
CA TYR A 158 13.26 -20.35 -2.01
C TYR A 158 11.86 -19.78 -1.79
N ILE A 159 11.76 -18.51 -1.39
CA ILE A 159 10.50 -17.82 -1.11
C ILE A 159 10.44 -16.58 -1.99
N THR A 160 9.27 -16.31 -2.55
CA THR A 160 9.06 -15.16 -3.42
C THR A 160 9.46 -13.85 -2.73
N MET A 161 10.44 -13.15 -3.31
CA MET A 161 10.95 -11.92 -2.72
C MET A 161 9.89 -10.81 -2.71
N PHE A 162 9.66 -10.25 -1.52
CA PHE A 162 8.87 -9.04 -1.31
C PHE A 162 9.66 -7.79 -1.75
N TYR A 163 9.07 -6.97 -2.62
CA TYR A 163 9.62 -5.66 -2.94
C TYR A 163 8.92 -4.54 -2.16
N GLY A 164 7.59 -4.58 -2.10
CA GLY A 164 6.84 -3.55 -1.41
C GLY A 164 5.35 -3.57 -1.63
N ILE A 165 4.70 -2.47 -1.26
CA ILE A 165 3.25 -2.34 -1.32
C ILE A 165 2.82 -0.96 -1.81
N CYS A 166 1.77 -0.94 -2.62
CA CYS A 166 1.06 0.28 -2.99
C CYS A 166 -0.19 0.39 -2.13
N PHE A 167 -0.36 1.51 -1.44
CA PHE A 167 -1.50 1.74 -0.55
C PHE A 167 -2.07 3.17 -0.67
N ASP A 168 -1.71 3.89 -1.73
CA ASP A 168 -2.31 5.17 -2.11
C ASP A 168 -3.60 5.03 -2.95
N GLU A 169 -4.06 3.79 -3.16
CA GLU A 169 -5.36 3.44 -3.70
C GLU A 169 -6.23 2.75 -2.64
N PRO A 170 -7.57 2.70 -2.80
CA PRO A 170 -8.48 2.12 -1.80
C PRO A 170 -8.17 0.68 -1.40
N ILE A 171 -7.64 -0.12 -2.32
CA ILE A 171 -7.22 -1.50 -2.08
C ILE A 171 -5.71 -1.58 -2.32
N PRO A 172 -4.93 -2.11 -1.35
CA PRO A 172 -3.51 -2.25 -1.51
C PRO A 172 -3.15 -3.22 -2.65
N LYS A 173 -1.96 -3.03 -3.24
CA LYS A 173 -1.37 -3.93 -4.24
C LYS A 173 0.01 -4.36 -3.78
N LEU A 174 0.26 -5.66 -3.83
CA LEU A 174 1.53 -6.28 -3.42
C LEU A 174 2.50 -6.31 -4.61
N ILE A 175 3.71 -5.83 -4.40
CA ILE A 175 4.80 -5.86 -5.38
C ILE A 175 5.83 -6.91 -4.94
N MET A 176 6.10 -7.85 -5.83
CA MET A 176 6.95 -9.01 -5.57
C MET A 176 7.79 -9.35 -6.81
N GLU A 177 8.76 -10.23 -6.65
CA GLU A 177 9.56 -10.68 -7.79
C GLU A 177 8.71 -11.32 -8.88
N LEU A 178 9.15 -11.15 -10.13
CA LEU A 178 8.56 -11.84 -11.27
C LEU A 178 9.24 -13.19 -11.44
N CYS A 179 8.51 -14.28 -11.19
CA CYS A 179 8.97 -15.62 -11.56
C CYS A 179 8.71 -15.85 -13.06
N PRO A 180 9.75 -15.93 -13.92
CA PRO A 180 9.59 -15.87 -15.37
C PRO A 180 8.88 -17.08 -15.97
N TYR A 181 8.94 -18.22 -15.29
CA TYR A 181 8.35 -19.49 -15.74
C TYR A 181 6.95 -19.76 -15.15
N GLY A 182 6.38 -18.78 -14.44
CA GLY A 182 5.06 -18.92 -13.82
C GLY A 182 5.05 -19.91 -12.66
N SER A 183 3.91 -20.59 -12.47
CA SER A 183 3.76 -21.59 -11.41
C SER A 183 4.46 -22.90 -11.77
N VAL A 184 4.86 -23.65 -10.74
CA VAL A 184 5.44 -24.99 -10.90
C VAL A 184 4.49 -25.93 -11.66
N GLU A 185 3.19 -25.84 -11.39
CA GLU A 185 2.18 -26.64 -12.10
C GLU A 185 2.16 -26.32 -13.60
N SER A 186 2.11 -25.04 -13.98
CA SER A 186 2.12 -24.63 -15.38
C SER A 186 3.43 -25.00 -16.07
N TYR A 187 4.56 -24.90 -15.37
CA TYR A 187 5.86 -25.30 -15.92
C TYR A 187 5.94 -26.81 -16.18
N ILE A 188 5.48 -27.64 -15.24
CA ILE A 188 5.57 -29.10 -15.35
C ILE A 188 4.57 -29.68 -16.36
N THR A 189 3.39 -29.07 -16.48
CA THR A 189 2.33 -29.54 -17.40
C THR A 189 2.51 -29.06 -18.84
N ASN A 190 3.44 -28.13 -19.08
CA ASN A 190 3.72 -27.62 -20.40
C ASN A 190 4.35 -28.72 -21.30
N LYS A 191 3.61 -29.13 -22.34
CA LYS A 191 4.02 -30.19 -23.28
C LYS A 191 5.25 -29.83 -24.11
N ASP A 192 5.54 -28.55 -24.26
CA ASP A 192 6.71 -28.06 -25.01
C ASP A 192 7.98 -28.07 -24.16
N VAL A 193 7.87 -28.26 -22.84
CA VAL A 193 8.99 -28.32 -21.91
C VAL A 193 9.30 -29.79 -21.59
N LYS A 194 10.53 -30.23 -21.88
CA LYS A 194 11.00 -31.56 -21.49
C LYS A 194 11.75 -31.47 -20.17
N ILE A 195 11.11 -31.93 -19.09
CA ILE A 195 11.71 -31.96 -17.75
C ILE A 195 12.25 -33.36 -17.45
N THR A 196 13.55 -33.42 -17.16
CA THR A 196 14.26 -34.63 -16.74
C THR A 196 13.91 -35.03 -15.31
N MET A 197 14.25 -36.27 -14.91
CA MET A 197 14.06 -36.70 -13.53
C MET A 197 14.91 -35.88 -12.55
N ALA A 198 16.13 -35.51 -12.94
CA ALA A 198 17.02 -34.70 -12.12
C ALA A 198 16.42 -33.32 -11.82
N GLU A 199 15.86 -32.64 -12.83
CA GLU A 199 15.19 -31.35 -12.64
C GLU A 199 13.95 -31.46 -11.74
N LYS A 200 13.17 -32.54 -11.83
CA LYS A 200 12.04 -32.77 -10.91
C LYS A 200 12.50 -32.91 -9.46
N ILE A 201 13.61 -33.60 -9.22
CA ILE A 201 14.20 -33.75 -7.88
C ILE A 201 14.66 -32.39 -7.36
N LEU A 202 15.29 -31.56 -8.20
CA LEU A 202 15.70 -30.21 -7.81
C LEU A 202 14.51 -29.31 -7.46
N ILE A 203 13.44 -29.33 -8.27
CA ILE A 203 12.20 -28.60 -7.97
C ILE A 203 11.63 -29.05 -6.62
N ALA A 204 11.57 -30.36 -6.38
CA ALA A 204 11.06 -30.91 -5.11
C ALA A 204 11.94 -30.52 -3.91
N HIS A 205 13.26 -30.52 -4.09
CA HIS A 205 14.22 -30.07 -3.08
C HIS A 205 14.01 -28.59 -2.73
N ASP A 206 13.91 -27.71 -3.73
CA ASP A 206 13.73 -26.28 -3.52
C ASP A 206 12.41 -25.96 -2.80
N ILE A 207 11.33 -26.68 -3.15
CA ILE A 207 10.06 -26.60 -2.43
C ILE A 207 10.24 -27.02 -0.96
N ALA A 208 10.92 -28.15 -0.70
CA ALA A 208 11.14 -28.62 0.66
C ALA A 208 11.96 -27.62 1.49
N CYS A 209 13.00 -27.01 0.91
CA CYS A 209 13.78 -25.95 1.55
C CYS A 209 12.95 -24.70 1.85
N GLY A 210 12.05 -24.30 0.94
CA GLY A 210 11.10 -23.22 1.18
C GLY A 210 10.16 -23.51 2.35
N MET A 211 9.59 -24.73 2.40
CA MET A 211 8.63 -25.15 3.43
C MET A 211 9.23 -25.38 4.82
N GLN A 212 10.56 -25.52 4.93
CA GLN A 212 11.25 -25.65 6.20
C GLN A 212 11.25 -24.35 7.03
N HIS A 213 11.07 -23.21 6.37
CA HIS A 213 11.13 -21.87 6.95
C HIS A 213 9.72 -21.33 7.24
#